data_AF-X6CNU8-F1
#
_entry.id   AF-X6CNU8-F1
#
_cell.length_a   1.000
_cell.length_b   1.000
_cell.length_c   1.000
_cell.angle_alpha   90.00
_cell.angle_beta   90.00
_cell.angle_gamma   90.00
#
_symmetry.space_group_name_H-M   'P 1'
#
loop_
_entity.id
_entity.type
_entity.pdbx_description
1 polymer ?
#
loop_
_entity_poly.entity_id
_entity_poly.type
_entity_poly.pdbx_seq_one_letter_code
_entity_poly.pdbx_strand_id
1 'polypeptide(L)'
;MENQRRLANNINRYEAGHSGVPRKGAALLQGIAVCGRCGRRMSLRYSGPAGDYPVYTCRADRDQEGGPLCQEVRALPVDAHVESILLEASRWALRRERARRTGLRTLAT
;
A
#
# COMPACT_ATOMS: atom_id res chain seq x y z
N MET A 1 28.19 -0.73 -15.55
CA MET A 1 26.78 -0.54 -15.96
C MET A 1 25.76 -1.24 -15.06
N GLU A 2 26.00 -2.47 -14.55
CA GLU A 2 25.00 -3.18 -13.71
C GLU A 2 24.59 -2.43 -12.42
N ASN A 3 25.53 -1.77 -11.74
CA ASN A 3 25.22 -0.99 -10.54
C ASN A 3 24.24 0.16 -10.84
N GLN A 4 24.45 0.91 -11.93
CA GLN A 4 23.56 2.00 -12.34
C GLN A 4 22.15 1.49 -12.64
N ARG A 5 22.03 0.31 -13.26
CA ARG A 5 20.74 -0.35 -13.52
C ARG A 5 20.02 -0.76 -12.23
N ARG A 6 20.76 -1.30 -11.26
CA ARG A 6 20.22 -1.62 -9.92
C ARG A 6 19.77 -0.35 -9.19
N LEU A 7 20.55 0.72 -9.25
CA LEU A 7 20.18 2.00 -8.64
C LEU A 7 18.91 2.57 -9.27
N ALA A 8 18.76 2.53 -10.59
CA ALA A 8 17.56 2.97 -11.30
C ALA A 8 16.30 2.20 -10.84
N ASN A 9 16.37 0.87 -10.80
CA ASN A 9 15.25 0.02 -10.35
C ASN A 9 14.89 0.23 -8.86
N ASN A 10 15.86 0.65 -8.04
CA ASN A 10 15.66 0.91 -6.62
C ASN A 10 15.05 2.30 -6.36
N ILE A 11 14.98 3.19 -7.36
CA ILE A 11 14.36 4.51 -7.21
C ILE A 11 12.91 4.30 -6.76
N ASN A 12 12.50 5.06 -5.75
CA ASN A 12 11.15 5.07 -5.21
C ASN A 12 10.18 5.81 -6.16
N ARG A 13 10.05 5.31 -7.39
CA ARG A 13 9.16 5.80 -8.44
C ARG A 13 8.17 4.68 -8.75
N TYR A 14 6.92 4.82 -8.28
CA TYR A 14 5.85 3.88 -8.59
C TYR A 14 5.05 4.39 -9.81
N GLU A 15 5.71 4.40 -10.96
CA GLU A 15 5.01 4.35 -12.25
C GLU A 15 4.51 2.92 -12.49
N ALA A 16 3.48 2.74 -13.32
CA ALA A 16 3.03 1.40 -13.68
C ALA A 16 4.22 0.60 -14.26
N GLY A 17 4.60 -0.49 -13.60
CA GLY A 17 5.75 -1.33 -13.99
C GLY A 17 7.06 -1.05 -13.24
N HIS A 18 7.12 -0.11 -12.29
CA HIS A 18 8.32 0.17 -11.51
C HIS A 18 8.09 -0.07 -10.01
N SER A 19 8.65 -1.17 -9.50
CA SER A 19 8.37 -1.71 -8.16
C SER A 19 9.18 -1.06 -7.03
N GLY A 20 10.26 -0.34 -7.35
CA GLY A 20 11.20 0.17 -6.36
C GLY A 20 11.88 -0.94 -5.54
N VAL A 21 12.72 -0.56 -4.57
CA VAL A 21 13.31 -1.53 -3.64
C VAL A 21 12.29 -1.92 -2.55
N PRO A 22 12.11 -3.22 -2.24
CA PRO A 22 11.34 -3.63 -1.07
C PRO A 22 11.96 -3.04 0.20
N ARG A 23 11.18 -2.31 1.00
CA ARG A 23 11.65 -1.80 2.30
C ARG A 23 11.09 -2.62 3.43
N LYS A 24 11.92 -2.87 4.45
CA LYS A 24 11.51 -3.54 5.69
C LYS A 24 10.41 -2.71 6.39
N GLY A 25 9.44 -3.39 7.01
CA GLY A 25 8.35 -2.73 7.71
C GLY A 25 7.10 -3.58 7.86
N ALA A 26 6.22 -3.20 8.80
CA ALA A 26 4.96 -3.90 9.09
C ALA A 26 3.73 -3.28 8.37
N ALA A 27 3.91 -2.18 7.63
CA ALA A 27 2.81 -1.47 6.99
C ALA A 27 2.40 -2.13 5.67
N LEU A 28 1.13 -2.54 5.56
CA LEU A 28 0.59 -3.25 4.39
C LEU A 28 0.63 -2.39 3.12
N LEU A 29 0.20 -1.13 3.22
CA LEU A 29 0.12 -0.20 2.09
C LEU A 29 1.40 0.61 1.83
N GLN A 30 2.55 0.11 2.27
CA GLN A 30 3.83 0.80 2.06
C GLN A 30 4.07 1.09 0.57
N GLY A 31 4.28 2.37 0.24
CA GLY A 31 4.59 2.81 -1.13
C GLY A 31 3.38 3.05 -2.03
N ILE A 32 2.17 2.64 -1.61
CA ILE A 32 0.95 2.78 -2.41
C ILE A 32 -0.14 3.64 -1.76
N ALA A 33 -0.03 3.94 -0.45
CA ALA A 33 -0.96 4.84 0.23
C ALA A 33 -0.95 6.27 -0.35
N VAL A 34 -2.13 6.86 -0.50
CA VAL A 34 -2.35 8.21 -1.03
C VAL A 34 -3.12 9.06 -0.02
N CYS A 35 -2.76 10.33 0.08
CA CYS A 35 -3.39 11.29 0.98
C CYS A 35 -4.83 11.59 0.52
N GLY A 36 -5.80 11.41 1.42
CA GLY A 36 -7.20 11.70 1.15
C GLY A 36 -7.52 13.20 1.03
N ARG A 37 -6.59 14.09 1.42
CA ARG A 37 -6.75 15.55 1.30
C ARG A 37 -6.19 16.13 0.01
N CYS A 38 -4.95 15.78 -0.34
CA CYS A 38 -4.25 16.40 -1.48
C CYS A 38 -3.94 15.44 -2.63
N GLY A 39 -4.28 14.15 -2.51
CA GLY A 39 -4.03 13.14 -3.55
C GLY A 39 -2.55 12.79 -3.76
N ARG A 40 -1.63 13.35 -2.96
CA ARG A 40 -0.19 13.04 -3.03
C ARG A 40 0.11 11.76 -2.25
N ARG A 41 1.16 11.04 -2.65
CA ARG A 41 1.59 9.80 -1.98
C ARG A 41 1.99 10.07 -0.53
N MET A 42 1.71 9.10 0.33
CA MET A 42 2.10 9.14 1.73
C MET A 42 3.41 8.39 1.96
N SER A 43 4.27 8.98 2.79
CA SER A 43 5.48 8.35 3.31
C SER A 43 5.16 7.61 4.62
N LEU A 44 5.98 6.65 5.00
CA LEU A 44 5.88 6.00 6.30
C LEU A 44 6.75 6.68 7.33
N ARG A 45 6.20 6.85 8.52
CA ARG A 45 6.92 7.07 9.77
C ARG A 45 6.59 5.91 10.71
N TYR A 46 7.54 5.53 11.53
CA TYR A 46 7.29 4.60 12.63
C TYR A 46 7.30 5.33 13.97
N SER A 47 6.49 4.86 14.90
CA SER A 47 6.28 5.47 16.21
C SER A 47 6.26 4.42 17.33
N GLY A 48 6.19 4.88 18.57
CA GLY A 48 6.25 4.04 19.77
C GLY A 48 7.69 3.76 20.24
N PRO A 49 7.86 3.11 21.39
CA PRO A 49 9.14 2.98 22.09
C PRO A 49 10.25 2.31 21.27
N ALA A 50 9.89 1.31 20.46
CA ALA A 50 10.81 0.58 19.59
C ALA A 50 10.64 0.92 18.09
N GLY A 51 9.75 1.85 17.75
CA GLY A 51 9.49 2.20 16.36
C GLY A 51 8.71 1.13 15.60
N ASP A 52 7.77 0.45 16.27
CA ASP A 52 7.03 -0.67 15.68
C ASP A 52 5.66 -0.28 15.12
N TYR A 53 5.19 0.95 15.38
CA TYR A 53 3.85 1.38 14.99
C TYR A 53 3.88 2.26 13.73
N PRO A 54 3.56 1.71 12.54
CA PRO A 54 3.56 2.47 11.30
C PRO A 54 2.48 3.56 11.26
N VAL A 55 2.84 4.67 10.64
CA VAL A 55 2.00 5.86 10.41
C VAL A 55 2.19 6.30 8.97
N TYR A 56 1.10 6.37 8.22
CA TYR A 56 1.10 7.02 6.92
C TYR A 56 1.11 8.53 7.13
N THR A 57 2.09 9.21 6.54
CA THR A 57 2.31 10.65 6.68
C THR A 57 2.40 11.30 5.31
N CYS A 58 1.53 12.27 5.04
CA CYS A 58 1.65 13.12 3.86
C CYS A 58 2.56 14.30 4.20
N ARG A 59 3.75 14.31 3.61
CA ARG A 59 4.82 15.29 3.88
C ARG A 59 5.05 16.28 2.75
N ALA A 60 4.25 16.21 1.68
CA ALA A 60 4.54 16.98 0.47
C ALA A 60 4.70 18.50 0.72
N ASP A 61 3.78 19.09 1.47
CA ASP A 61 3.82 20.53 1.79
C ASP A 61 5.00 20.86 2.72
N ARG A 62 5.32 19.96 3.65
CA ARG A 62 6.50 20.08 4.51
C ARG A 62 7.80 20.01 3.71
N ASP A 63 7.91 19.06 2.79
CA ASP A 63 9.13 18.79 2.04
C ASP A 63 9.38 19.86 0.96
N GLN A 64 8.33 20.47 0.42
CA GLN A 64 8.41 21.49 -0.64
C GLN A 64 8.48 22.92 -0.09
N GLU A 65 7.73 23.22 0.97
CA GLU A 65 7.46 24.60 1.42
C GLU A 65 7.80 24.81 2.91
N GLY A 66 8.32 23.79 3.61
CA GLY A 66 8.60 23.86 5.04
C GLY A 66 7.34 23.89 5.92
N GLY A 67 6.17 23.64 5.34
CA GLY A 67 4.87 23.70 6.01
C GLY A 67 4.60 22.57 7.01
N PRO A 68 3.38 22.54 7.59
CA PRO A 68 2.94 21.44 8.44
C PRO A 68 2.75 20.14 7.63
N LEU A 69 2.50 19.03 8.34
CA LEU A 69 2.08 17.80 7.69
C LEU A 69 0.64 17.95 7.18
N CYS A 70 0.39 17.57 5.93
CA CYS A 70 -0.94 17.68 5.31
C CYS A 70 -1.94 16.74 6.01
N GLN A 71 -1.52 15.49 6.27
CA GLN A 71 -2.31 14.46 6.93
C GLN A 71 -1.40 13.39 7.55
N GLU A 72 -1.79 12.87 8.71
CA GLU A 72 -1.21 11.67 9.31
C GLU A 72 -2.32 10.68 9.66
N VAL A 73 -2.08 9.38 9.42
CA VAL A 73 -3.02 8.30 9.68
C VAL A 73 -2.28 7.11 10.28
N ARG A 74 -2.79 6.55 11.37
CA ARG A 74 -2.25 5.30 11.95
C ARG A 74 -2.49 4.16 10.97
N ALA A 75 -1.44 3.40 10.62
CA ALA A 75 -1.53 2.41 9.57
C ALA A 75 -2.35 1.17 10.00
N LEU A 76 -2.16 0.69 11.23
CA LEU A 76 -2.81 -0.55 11.71
C LEU A 76 -4.32 -0.66 11.43
N PRO A 77 -5.19 0.31 11.79
CA PRO A 77 -6.62 0.20 11.51
C PRO A 77 -6.94 0.26 10.00
N VAL A 78 -6.15 1.00 9.22
CA VAL A 78 -6.32 1.07 7.76
C VAL A 78 -5.92 -0.26 7.12
N ASP A 79 -4.78 -0.79 7.52
CA ASP A 79 -4.23 -2.05 7.02
C ASP A 79 -5.17 -3.21 7.32
N ALA A 80 -5.69 -3.30 8.55
CA ALA A 80 -6.67 -4.33 8.93
C ALA A 80 -7.96 -4.24 8.08
N HIS A 81 -8.41 -3.03 7.77
CA HIS A 81 -9.59 -2.85 6.92
C HIS A 81 -9.34 -3.27 5.48
N VAL A 82 -8.20 -2.87 4.90
CA VAL A 82 -7.82 -3.29 3.55
C VAL A 82 -7.62 -4.80 3.46
N GLU A 83 -6.97 -5.39 4.46
CA GLU A 83 -6.79 -6.84 4.56
C GLU A 83 -8.14 -7.56 4.50
N SER A 84 -9.12 -7.11 5.29
CA SER A 84 -10.47 -7.69 5.30
C SER A 84 -11.12 -7.67 3.91
N ILE A 85 -11.11 -6.51 3.24
CA ILE A 85 -11.66 -6.34 1.89
C ILE A 85 -10.96 -7.26 0.89
N LEU A 86 -9.62 -7.30 0.95
CA LEU A 86 -8.82 -8.11 0.02
C LEU A 86 -9.10 -9.60 0.19
N LEU A 87 -9.18 -10.07 1.44
CA LEU A 87 -9.51 -11.46 1.75
C LEU A 87 -10.93 -11.81 1.31
N GLU A 88 -11.90 -10.91 1.47
CA GLU A 88 -13.26 -11.11 0.98
C GLU A 88 -13.31 -11.22 -0.55
N ALA A 89 -12.68 -10.28 -1.25
CA ALA A 89 -12.59 -10.29 -2.71
C ALA A 89 -11.91 -11.56 -3.24
N SER A 90 -10.84 -11.98 -2.56
CA SER A 90 -10.10 -13.21 -2.89
C SER A 90 -10.98 -14.45 -2.72
N ARG A 91 -11.74 -14.54 -1.62
CA ARG A 91 -12.71 -15.64 -1.39
C ARG A 91 -13.78 -15.68 -2.47
N TRP A 92 -14.30 -14.52 -2.88
CA TRP A 92 -15.27 -14.45 -3.99
C TRP A 92 -14.68 -14.98 -5.30
N ALA A 93 -13.46 -14.55 -5.65
CA ALA A 93 -12.78 -14.99 -6.88
C ALA A 93 -12.56 -16.53 -6.88
N LEU A 94 -12.13 -17.09 -5.75
CA LEU A 94 -11.93 -18.54 -5.61
C LEU A 94 -13.23 -19.34 -5.73
N ARG A 95 -14.34 -18.85 -5.16
CA ARG A 95 -15.66 -19.49 -5.32
C ARG A 95 -16.08 -19.51 -6.78
N ARG A 96 -15.89 -18.40 -7.50
CA ARG A 96 -16.21 -18.29 -8.93
C ARG A 96 -15.37 -19.24 -9.77
N GLU A 97 -14.08 -19.35 -9.47
CA GLU A 97 -13.18 -20.28 -10.17
C GLU A 97 -13.56 -21.75 -9.91
N ARG A 98 -13.89 -22.10 -8.67
CA ARG A 98 -14.34 -23.45 -8.33
C ARG A 98 -15.63 -23.82 -9.07
N ALA A 99 -16.62 -22.91 -9.10
CA ALA A 99 -17.87 -23.14 -9.83
C ALA A 99 -17.64 -23.38 -11.34
N ARG A 100 -16.70 -22.63 -11.96
CA ARG A 100 -16.28 -22.87 -13.35
C ARG A 100 -15.68 -24.26 -13.54
N ARG A 101 -14.79 -24.69 -12.65
CA ARG A 101 -14.10 -26.00 -12.73
C ARG A 101 -15.00 -27.20 -12.49
N THR A 102 -16.00 -27.10 -11.61
CA THR A 102 -16.87 -28.23 -11.27
C THR A 102 -18.07 -28.38 -12.20
N GLY A 103 -18.20 -27.54 -13.23
CA GLY A 103 -19.36 -27.56 -14.15
C GLY A 103 -20.69 -27.22 -13.47
N LEU A 104 -20.65 -26.78 -12.20
CA LEU A 104 -21.85 -26.40 -11.46
C LEU A 104 -22.26 -25.02 -11.97
N ARG A 105 -23.23 -24.97 -12.89
CA ARG A 105 -23.94 -23.73 -13.19
C ARG A 105 -24.60 -23.29 -11.88
N THR A 106 -23.97 -22.35 -11.18
CA THR A 106 -24.61 -21.66 -10.06
C THR A 106 -25.87 -21.01 -10.59
N LEU A 107 -27.01 -21.67 -10.39
CA LEU A 107 -28.32 -21.06 -10.38
C LEU A 107 -28.34 -20.20 -9.11
N ALA A 108 -27.90 -18.95 -9.22
CA ALA A 108 -28.08 -17.95 -8.18
C ALA A 108 -28.99 -16.88 -8.75
N THR A 109 -30.29 -17.04 -8.49
CA THR A 109 -31.27 -15.96 -8.43
C THR A 109 -31.10 -15.24 -7.10
#